data_AF-A0A015ICB5-F1
#
_entry.id   AF-A0A015ICB5-F1
#
_cell.length_a   1.000
_cell.length_b   1.000
_cell.length_c   1.000
_cell.angle_alpha   90.00
_cell.angle_beta   90.00
_cell.angle_gamma   90.00
#
_symmetry.space_group_name_H-M   'P 1'
#
loop_
_entity.id
_entity.type
_entity.pdbx_description
1 polymer ?
#
loop_
_entity_poly.entity_id
_entity_poly.type
_entity_poly.pdbx_seq_one_letter_code
_entity_poly.pdbx_strand_id
1 'polypeptide(L)'
;MVETITPSNATIFPEYIMPNLRKFANDPEIFVRMTYAQCIASLAETALRFLELTQSFKSGALNNDTDIDDSYETSYDATLHELHSIIQEQVSTLLTDSESAVKRALLHNITSLCIFFGKQKANDELLSHMITYLNDRDWMLRSAFFESIIGVGTFVGGRSLEEYILPLMIQSLSDSEEFVVEKVLNSLTSLAELGLFQKMKLCELTAVVSPLMCHPGIWIRHGAVAFIASAAKLLPITDVWCIIYPIIRPFLQADVVEITELQLLENVKEPVSRPVFDAAVIWAGKTTKSLFWKPAKEKKANKTATTTLTGSSTVINILSRRTSTLSINVEKVSKSEE
;
A
#
# COMPACT_ATOMS: atom_id res chain seq x y z
N MET A 1 31.63 -13.32 -10.27
CA MET A 1 31.33 -11.92 -9.91
C MET A 1 32.67 -11.17 -9.81
N VAL A 2 32.76 -9.86 -10.07
CA VAL A 2 34.04 -9.13 -9.89
C VAL A 2 34.31 -8.95 -8.40
N GLU A 3 35.49 -9.41 -7.94
CA GLU A 3 35.88 -9.46 -6.51
C GLU A 3 36.94 -8.43 -6.14
N THR A 4 37.68 -7.87 -7.11
CA THR A 4 38.68 -6.82 -6.87
C THR A 4 38.67 -5.79 -7.99
N ILE A 5 38.89 -4.51 -7.64
CA ILE A 5 38.84 -3.37 -8.56
C ILE A 5 40.17 -2.62 -8.46
N THR A 6 40.75 -2.24 -9.60
CA THR A 6 41.89 -1.33 -9.65
C THR A 6 41.43 0.12 -9.48
N PRO A 7 42.21 1.01 -8.83
CA PRO A 7 41.82 2.41 -8.61
C PRO A 7 41.44 3.18 -9.88
N SER A 8 41.98 2.77 -11.04
CA SER A 8 41.63 3.32 -12.35
C SER A 8 40.20 3.01 -12.82
N ASN A 9 39.60 1.94 -12.31
CA ASN A 9 38.27 1.48 -12.69
C ASN A 9 37.19 1.90 -11.67
N ALA A 10 37.56 2.70 -10.67
CA ALA A 10 36.68 3.17 -9.62
C ALA A 10 35.48 3.97 -10.14
N THR A 11 35.68 4.77 -11.18
CA THR A 11 34.68 5.71 -11.74
C THR A 11 34.01 5.20 -13.02
N ILE A 12 34.22 3.93 -13.40
CA ILE A 12 33.74 3.39 -14.68
C ILE A 12 32.21 3.48 -14.84
N PHE A 13 31.47 3.31 -13.75
CA PHE A 13 30.02 3.38 -13.76
C PHE A 13 29.49 4.79 -14.04
N PRO A 14 29.80 5.81 -13.20
CA PRO A 14 29.31 7.17 -13.44
C PRO A 14 29.90 7.81 -14.70
N GLU A 15 31.18 7.59 -15.02
CA GLU A 15 31.85 8.31 -16.12
C GLU A 15 31.66 7.66 -17.50
N TYR A 16 31.51 6.33 -17.56
CA TYR A 16 31.51 5.61 -18.83
C TYR A 16 30.24 4.80 -19.08
N ILE A 17 29.83 3.95 -18.14
CA ILE A 17 28.71 3.03 -18.36
C ILE A 17 27.39 3.81 -18.39
N MET A 18 27.08 4.57 -17.33
CA MET A 18 25.77 5.23 -17.20
C MET A 18 25.48 6.27 -18.30
N PRO A 19 26.42 7.13 -18.73
CA PRO A 19 26.18 8.06 -19.82
C PRO A 19 25.85 7.36 -21.14
N ASN A 20 26.51 6.22 -21.42
CA ASN A 20 26.23 5.43 -22.62
C ASN A 20 24.89 4.69 -22.54
N LEU A 21 24.43 4.34 -21.35
CA LEU A 21 23.14 3.69 -21.13
C LEU A 21 21.95 4.66 -21.17
N ARG A 22 22.17 5.95 -20.87
CA ARG A 22 21.11 6.98 -20.85
C ARG A 22 20.30 7.06 -22.14
N LYS A 23 20.91 6.78 -23.30
CA LYS A 23 20.21 6.76 -24.59
C LYS A 23 19.09 5.70 -24.66
N PHE A 24 19.24 4.58 -23.94
CA PHE A 24 18.24 3.50 -23.94
C PHE A 24 16.96 3.89 -23.21
N ALA A 25 17.00 4.87 -22.31
CA ALA A 25 15.80 5.40 -21.68
C ALA A 25 14.90 6.19 -22.66
N ASN A 26 15.48 6.70 -23.75
CA ASN A 26 14.77 7.50 -24.77
C ASN A 26 14.77 6.84 -26.15
N ASP A 27 15.07 5.53 -26.21
CA ASP A 27 15.11 4.81 -27.48
C ASP A 27 13.70 4.81 -28.13
N PRO A 28 13.58 4.98 -29.45
CA PRO A 28 12.27 4.92 -30.12
C PRO A 28 11.56 3.58 -29.91
N GLU A 29 12.32 2.50 -29.72
CA GLU A 29 11.80 1.15 -29.64
C GLU A 29 11.36 0.80 -28.19
N ILE A 30 10.12 0.32 -28.06
CA ILE A 30 9.48 0.11 -26.76
C ILE A 30 10.12 -1.05 -25.98
N PHE A 31 10.48 -2.15 -26.65
CA PHE A 31 11.12 -3.31 -26.04
C PHE A 31 12.52 -3.00 -25.50
N VAL A 32 13.27 -2.10 -26.15
CA VAL A 32 14.57 -1.60 -25.67
C VAL A 32 14.36 -0.83 -24.37
N ARG A 33 13.42 0.12 -24.33
CA ARG A 33 13.09 0.86 -23.10
C ARG A 33 12.58 -0.06 -21.99
N MET A 34 11.76 -1.05 -22.34
CA MET A 34 11.21 -2.03 -21.40
C MET A 34 12.31 -2.92 -20.78
N THR A 35 13.21 -3.43 -21.62
CA THR A 35 14.34 -4.25 -21.17
C THR A 35 15.27 -3.41 -20.30
N TYR A 36 15.51 -2.14 -20.70
CA TYR A 36 16.31 -1.22 -19.91
C TYR A 36 15.70 -0.95 -18.53
N ALA A 37 14.38 -0.70 -18.48
CA ALA A 37 13.64 -0.54 -17.23
C ALA A 37 13.72 -1.78 -16.32
N GLN A 38 13.77 -2.98 -16.89
CA GLN A 38 13.92 -4.20 -16.12
C GLN A 38 15.35 -4.35 -15.56
N CYS A 39 16.37 -3.91 -16.29
CA CYS A 39 17.77 -4.07 -15.90
C CYS A 39 18.32 -2.94 -15.01
N ILE A 40 17.73 -1.73 -15.03
CA ILE A 40 18.29 -0.54 -14.37
C ILE A 40 18.52 -0.74 -12.86
N ALA A 41 17.66 -1.47 -12.17
CA ALA A 41 17.84 -1.79 -10.75
C ALA A 41 19.11 -2.61 -10.49
N SER A 42 19.33 -3.68 -11.26
CA SER A 42 20.53 -4.52 -11.14
C SER A 42 21.82 -3.75 -11.49
N LEU A 43 21.73 -2.80 -12.42
CA LEU A 43 22.83 -1.91 -12.78
C LEU A 43 23.15 -0.93 -11.65
N ALA A 44 22.13 -0.38 -10.99
CA ALA A 44 22.27 0.49 -9.83
C ALA A 44 22.94 -0.23 -8.65
N GLU A 45 22.47 -1.45 -8.33
CA GLU A 45 23.08 -2.29 -7.29
C GLU A 45 24.54 -2.63 -7.61
N THR A 46 24.84 -2.94 -8.88
CA THR A 46 26.21 -3.22 -9.29
C THR A 46 27.09 -1.97 -9.20
N ALA A 47 26.58 -0.80 -9.58
CA ALA A 47 27.30 0.46 -9.47
C ALA A 47 27.60 0.82 -8.01
N LEU A 48 26.62 0.63 -7.11
CA LEU A 48 26.80 0.82 -5.67
C LEU A 48 27.88 -0.10 -5.11
N ARG A 49 27.82 -1.39 -5.46
CA ARG A 49 28.83 -2.38 -5.03
C ARG A 49 30.24 -2.01 -5.50
N PHE A 50 30.38 -1.49 -6.73
CA PHE A 50 31.68 -1.02 -7.24
C PHE A 50 32.20 0.20 -6.46
N LEU A 51 31.31 1.10 -6.07
CA LEU A 51 31.64 2.25 -5.23
C LEU A 51 32.11 1.79 -3.84
N GLU A 52 31.37 0.90 -3.18
CA GLU A 52 31.73 0.33 -1.88
C GLU A 52 33.08 -0.40 -1.91
N LEU A 53 33.32 -1.21 -2.96
CA LEU A 53 34.60 -1.90 -3.14
C LEU A 53 35.76 -0.91 -3.32
N THR A 54 35.55 0.17 -4.06
CA THR A 54 36.54 1.25 -4.21
C THR A 54 36.88 1.89 -2.87
N GLN A 55 35.88 2.12 -2.01
CA GLN A 55 36.09 2.68 -0.68
C GLN A 55 36.84 1.72 0.24
N SER A 56 36.43 0.45 0.27
CA SER A 56 37.09 -0.56 1.10
C SER A 56 38.57 -0.73 0.76
N PHE A 57 38.93 -0.64 -0.52
CA PHE A 57 40.32 -0.68 -0.97
C PHE A 57 41.12 0.56 -0.54
N LYS A 58 40.55 1.76 -0.66
CA LYS A 58 41.20 3.01 -0.24
C LYS A 58 41.44 3.05 1.28
N SER A 59 40.47 2.59 2.07
CA SER A 59 40.60 2.46 3.52
C SER A 59 41.65 1.41 3.92
N GLY A 60 41.66 0.24 3.26
CA GLY A 60 42.63 -0.83 3.54
C GLY A 60 44.08 -0.49 3.19
N ALA A 61 44.32 0.41 2.23
CA ALA A 61 45.66 0.83 1.82
C ALA A 61 46.30 1.91 2.72
N LEU A 62 45.51 2.60 3.55
CA LEU A 62 45.92 3.82 4.28
C LEU A 62 45.85 3.72 5.81
N ASN A 63 45.57 2.53 6.38
CA ASN A 63 45.59 2.27 7.82
C ASN A 63 46.96 2.46 8.53
N ASN A 64 47.91 3.17 7.91
CA ASN A 64 49.22 3.50 8.46
C ASN A 64 49.39 4.97 8.87
N ASP A 65 48.46 5.90 8.56
CA ASP A 65 48.56 7.29 9.04
C ASP A 65 47.20 7.84 9.49
N THR A 66 47.10 8.07 10.80
CA THR A 66 45.97 8.72 11.49
C THR A 66 46.02 10.22 11.21
N ASP A 67 45.16 10.75 10.32
CA ASP A 67 44.64 12.15 10.34
C ASP A 67 43.70 12.50 9.15
N ILE A 68 43.12 11.50 8.45
CA ILE A 68 42.30 11.74 7.24
C ILE A 68 40.98 10.96 7.36
N ASP A 69 39.99 11.46 8.10
CA ASP A 69 38.68 10.79 8.20
C ASP A 69 37.58 11.64 7.51
N ASP A 70 37.48 12.93 7.86
CA ASP A 70 36.48 13.87 7.31
C ASP A 70 36.55 14.09 5.78
N SER A 71 37.76 14.04 5.20
CA SER A 71 37.93 14.27 3.75
C SER A 71 37.48 13.08 2.91
N TYR A 72 37.43 11.87 3.46
CA TYR A 72 37.05 10.66 2.71
C TYR A 72 35.54 10.45 2.71
N GLU A 73 34.86 10.69 3.84
CA GLU A 73 33.39 10.64 3.91
C GLU A 73 32.77 11.64 2.95
N THR A 74 33.29 12.87 2.94
CA THR A 74 32.84 13.93 2.01
C THR A 74 33.00 13.53 0.53
N SER A 75 34.08 12.80 0.20
CA SER A 75 34.30 12.33 -1.18
C SER A 75 33.38 11.16 -1.55
N TYR A 76 33.08 10.26 -0.63
CA TYR A 76 32.16 9.15 -0.86
C TYR A 76 30.74 9.66 -1.07
N ASP A 77 30.25 10.51 -0.16
CA ASP A 77 28.91 11.07 -0.21
C ASP A 77 28.69 11.87 -1.49
N ALA A 78 29.70 12.62 -1.97
CA ALA A 78 29.64 13.32 -3.24
C ALA A 78 29.48 12.35 -4.44
N THR A 79 30.28 11.29 -4.50
CA THR A 79 30.20 10.29 -5.58
C THR A 79 28.92 9.46 -5.53
N LEU A 80 28.42 9.14 -4.34
CA LEU A 80 27.15 8.45 -4.15
C LEU A 80 25.99 9.33 -4.57
N HIS A 81 26.03 10.62 -4.22
CA HIS A 81 25.03 11.59 -4.64
C HIS A 81 25.00 11.77 -6.16
N GLU A 82 26.16 11.82 -6.81
CA GLU A 82 26.28 11.85 -8.27
C GLU A 82 25.67 10.61 -8.91
N LEU A 83 26.01 9.42 -8.41
CA LEU A 83 25.45 8.15 -8.89
C LEU A 83 23.92 8.12 -8.72
N HIS A 84 23.42 8.53 -7.56
CA HIS A 84 21.99 8.67 -7.30
C HIS A 84 21.35 9.61 -8.32
N SER A 85 21.93 10.78 -8.56
CA SER A 85 21.41 11.77 -9.51
C SER A 85 21.29 11.21 -10.94
N ILE A 86 22.34 10.55 -11.43
CA ILE A 86 22.37 9.98 -12.78
C ILE A 86 21.31 8.90 -12.97
N ILE A 87 21.13 8.02 -11.97
CA ILE A 87 20.15 6.93 -12.06
C ILE A 87 18.73 7.47 -11.85
N GLN A 88 18.55 8.42 -10.94
CA GLN A 88 17.27 9.07 -10.66
C GLN A 88 16.69 9.75 -11.90
N GLU A 89 17.52 10.47 -12.68
CA GLU A 89 17.09 11.08 -13.93
C GLU A 89 16.52 10.05 -14.92
N GLN A 90 17.20 8.91 -15.05
CA GLN A 90 16.81 7.86 -15.98
C GLN A 90 15.57 7.10 -15.49
N VAL A 91 15.49 6.79 -14.20
CA VAL A 91 14.31 6.18 -13.57
C VAL A 91 13.10 7.11 -13.70
N SER A 92 13.25 8.41 -13.49
CA SER A 92 12.17 9.40 -13.66
C SER A 92 11.65 9.45 -15.10
N THR A 93 12.56 9.38 -16.08
CA THR A 93 12.19 9.29 -17.51
C THR A 93 11.36 8.03 -17.78
N LEU A 94 11.77 6.88 -17.23
CA LEU A 94 11.06 5.60 -17.42
C LEU A 94 9.73 5.53 -16.65
N LEU A 95 9.63 6.17 -15.48
CA LEU A 95 8.38 6.28 -14.70
C LEU A 95 7.33 7.12 -15.43
N THR A 96 7.76 8.08 -16.25
CA THR A 96 6.89 9.00 -16.99
C THR A 96 6.76 8.66 -18.48
N ASP A 97 7.17 7.45 -18.88
CA ASP A 97 7.12 6.99 -20.27
C ASP A 97 5.70 7.10 -20.86
N SER A 98 5.59 7.24 -22.18
CA SER A 98 4.28 7.25 -22.84
C SER A 98 3.60 5.88 -22.76
N GLU A 99 4.39 4.79 -22.76
CA GLU A 99 3.91 3.42 -22.82
C GLU A 99 3.80 2.76 -21.45
N SER A 100 2.61 2.25 -21.12
CA SER A 100 2.36 1.55 -19.84
C SER A 100 3.18 0.27 -19.68
N ALA A 101 3.61 -0.37 -20.77
CA ALA A 101 4.47 -1.54 -20.73
C ALA A 101 5.85 -1.24 -20.11
N VAL A 102 6.43 -0.08 -20.40
CA VAL A 102 7.73 0.35 -19.86
C VAL A 102 7.61 0.64 -18.36
N LYS A 103 6.57 1.39 -17.97
CA LYS A 103 6.25 1.65 -16.55
C LYS A 103 6.10 0.36 -15.77
N ARG A 104 5.36 -0.61 -16.31
CA ARG A 104 5.16 -1.94 -15.68
C ARG A 104 6.46 -2.71 -15.52
N ALA A 105 7.35 -2.69 -16.52
CA ALA A 105 8.63 -3.37 -16.43
C ALA A 105 9.51 -2.77 -15.31
N LEU A 106 9.46 -1.44 -15.13
CA LEU A 106 10.15 -0.77 -14.04
C LEU A 106 9.58 -1.15 -12.67
N LEU A 107 8.24 -1.22 -12.55
CA LEU A 107 7.56 -1.58 -11.30
C LEU A 107 7.96 -2.96 -10.76
N HIS A 108 8.33 -3.90 -11.63
CA HIS A 108 8.76 -5.23 -11.22
C HIS A 108 9.99 -5.21 -10.29
N ASN A 109 10.93 -4.29 -10.52
CA ASN A 109 12.17 -4.16 -9.75
C ASN A 109 12.22 -2.87 -8.90
N ILE A 110 11.06 -2.25 -8.64
CA ILE A 110 11.01 -0.97 -7.93
C ILE A 110 11.49 -1.08 -6.49
N THR A 111 11.33 -2.24 -5.84
CA THR A 111 11.79 -2.45 -4.45
C THR A 111 13.31 -2.32 -4.32
N SER A 112 14.07 -2.88 -5.27
CA SER A 112 15.54 -2.69 -5.34
C SER A 112 15.91 -1.22 -5.51
N LEU A 113 15.17 -0.50 -6.36
CA LEU A 113 15.38 0.95 -6.55
C LEU A 113 15.05 1.75 -5.28
N CYS A 114 13.99 1.38 -4.55
CA CYS A 114 13.68 1.99 -3.26
C CYS A 114 14.82 1.80 -2.26
N ILE A 115 15.38 0.59 -2.17
CA ILE A 115 16.52 0.28 -1.30
C ILE A 115 17.75 1.11 -1.71
N PHE A 116 18.03 1.18 -3.01
CA PHE A 116 19.15 1.96 -3.57
C PHE A 116 19.04 3.46 -3.25
N PHE A 117 17.88 4.08 -3.47
CA PHE A 117 17.71 5.52 -3.23
C PHE A 117 17.56 5.91 -1.75
N GLY A 118 17.24 4.96 -0.89
CA GLY A 118 16.94 5.24 0.51
C GLY A 118 15.51 5.73 0.74
N LYS A 119 15.10 5.74 2.02
CA LYS A 119 13.70 5.91 2.43
C LYS A 119 13.06 7.24 2.01
N GLN A 120 13.78 8.34 2.19
CA GLN A 120 13.26 9.68 1.91
C GLN A 120 13.00 9.88 0.42
N LYS A 121 14.03 9.67 -0.42
CA LYS A 121 13.92 9.82 -1.88
C LYS A 121 12.89 8.87 -2.50
N ALA A 122 12.82 7.62 -2.04
CA ALA A 122 11.83 6.67 -2.54
C ALA A 122 10.39 7.12 -2.26
N ASN A 123 10.13 7.74 -1.10
CA ASN A 123 8.80 8.23 -0.74
C ASN A 123 8.42 9.50 -1.51
N ASP A 124 9.35 10.45 -1.64
CA ASP A 124 9.07 11.74 -2.27
C ASP A 124 8.96 11.62 -3.79
N GLU A 125 9.78 10.78 -4.42
CA GLU A 125 9.88 10.70 -5.88
C GLU A 125 9.24 9.44 -6.46
N LEU A 126 9.60 8.24 -6.02
CA LEU A 126 9.10 7.02 -6.64
C LEU A 126 7.62 6.80 -6.30
N LEU A 127 7.26 6.89 -5.01
CA LEU A 127 5.89 6.63 -4.57
C LEU A 127 4.89 7.65 -5.16
N SER A 128 5.27 8.93 -5.23
CA SER A 128 4.41 9.97 -5.80
C SER A 128 4.05 9.70 -7.26
N HIS A 129 5.02 9.29 -8.09
CA HIS A 129 4.77 8.87 -9.47
C HIS A 129 3.94 7.59 -9.54
N MET A 130 4.24 6.59 -8.71
CA MET A 130 3.49 5.34 -8.66
C MET A 130 2.01 5.56 -8.33
N ILE A 131 1.70 6.46 -7.40
CA ILE A 131 0.30 6.80 -7.05
C ILE A 131 -0.45 7.34 -8.27
N THR A 132 0.21 8.08 -9.18
CA THR A 132 -0.45 8.60 -10.39
C THR A 132 -0.92 7.49 -11.32
N TYR A 133 -0.30 6.30 -11.29
CA TYR A 133 -0.65 5.16 -12.13
C TYR A 133 -2.04 4.59 -11.84
N LEU A 134 -2.55 4.81 -10.63
CA LEU A 134 -3.92 4.42 -10.27
C LEU A 134 -4.99 5.13 -11.09
N ASN A 135 -4.65 6.26 -11.72
CA ASN A 135 -5.54 7.01 -12.61
C ASN A 135 -5.33 6.65 -14.10
N ASP A 136 -4.41 5.73 -14.42
CA ASP A 136 -4.15 5.33 -15.80
C ASP A 136 -5.29 4.48 -16.36
N ARG A 137 -5.50 4.56 -17.68
CA ARG A 137 -6.52 3.77 -18.38
C ARG A 137 -6.12 2.31 -18.47
N ASP A 138 -4.82 2.02 -18.54
CA ASP A 138 -4.33 0.65 -18.59
C ASP A 138 -4.51 -0.03 -17.23
N TRP A 139 -5.42 -0.99 -17.19
CA TRP A 139 -5.69 -1.79 -16.00
C TRP A 139 -4.50 -2.64 -15.59
N MET A 140 -3.66 -3.09 -16.54
CA MET A 140 -2.49 -3.89 -16.22
C MET A 140 -1.46 -3.08 -15.43
N LEU A 141 -1.36 -1.77 -15.70
CA LEU A 141 -0.49 -0.87 -14.94
C LEU A 141 -1.03 -0.67 -13.52
N ARG A 142 -2.35 -0.48 -13.38
CA ARG A 142 -3.01 -0.40 -12.07
C ARG A 142 -2.85 -1.69 -11.26
N SER A 143 -2.96 -2.85 -11.88
CA SER A 143 -2.66 -4.15 -11.26
C SER A 143 -1.18 -4.26 -10.84
N ALA A 144 -0.24 -3.88 -11.71
CA ALA A 144 1.18 -3.94 -11.42
C ALA A 144 1.58 -3.04 -10.24
N PHE A 145 0.91 -1.90 -10.04
CA PHE A 145 1.08 -1.07 -8.86
C PHE A 145 0.83 -1.87 -7.57
N PHE A 146 -0.28 -2.62 -7.46
CA PHE A 146 -0.61 -3.40 -6.27
C PHE A 146 0.30 -4.62 -6.05
N GLU A 147 0.92 -5.16 -7.09
CA GLU A 147 1.97 -6.16 -6.91
C GLU A 147 3.25 -5.53 -6.33
N SER A 148 3.64 -4.37 -6.86
CA SER A 148 4.85 -3.67 -6.44
C SER A 148 4.75 -3.06 -5.03
N ILE A 149 3.55 -2.66 -4.59
CA ILE A 149 3.34 -2.00 -3.30
C ILE A 149 3.64 -2.92 -2.10
N ILE A 150 3.58 -4.24 -2.30
CA ILE A 150 3.91 -5.22 -1.27
C ILE A 150 5.37 -5.05 -0.83
N GLY A 151 6.28 -4.95 -1.81
CA GLY A 151 7.70 -4.73 -1.54
C GLY A 151 7.96 -3.32 -0.99
N VAL A 152 7.39 -2.30 -1.62
CA VAL A 152 7.56 -0.89 -1.18
C VAL A 152 7.01 -0.65 0.22
N GLY A 153 5.93 -1.33 0.61
CA GLY A 153 5.30 -1.22 1.93
C GLY A 153 6.24 -1.61 3.08
N THR A 154 7.11 -2.61 2.86
CA THR A 154 8.11 -3.01 3.87
C THR A 154 9.17 -1.92 4.12
N PHE A 155 9.46 -1.12 3.09
CA PHE A 155 10.47 -0.06 3.14
C PHE A 155 9.93 1.27 3.69
N VAL A 156 8.73 1.66 3.24
CA VAL A 156 8.04 2.88 3.67
C VAL A 156 7.60 2.74 5.15
N GLY A 157 7.17 1.54 5.54
CA GLY A 157 6.75 1.20 6.90
C GLY A 157 5.24 1.35 7.12
N GLY A 158 4.73 0.60 8.10
CA GLY A 158 3.29 0.43 8.32
C GLY A 158 2.49 1.73 8.54
N ARG A 159 3.03 2.70 9.28
CA ARG A 159 2.33 3.97 9.55
C ARG A 159 2.06 4.77 8.27
N SER A 160 3.09 4.96 7.45
CA SER A 160 2.97 5.69 6.18
C SER A 160 2.12 4.91 5.17
N LEU A 161 2.20 3.58 5.17
CA LEU A 161 1.32 2.71 4.39
C LEU A 161 -0.16 2.92 4.77
N GLU A 162 -0.48 2.90 6.07
CA GLU A 162 -1.85 3.09 6.57
C GLU A 162 -2.40 4.49 6.30
N GLU A 163 -1.56 5.52 6.36
CA GLU A 163 -1.98 6.92 6.22
C GLU A 163 -2.19 7.32 4.76
N TYR A 164 -1.30 6.91 3.85
CA TYR A 164 -1.28 7.41 2.46
C TYR A 164 -1.73 6.38 1.43
N ILE A 165 -1.34 5.12 1.58
CA ILE A 165 -1.54 4.08 0.55
C ILE A 165 -2.85 3.32 0.79
N LEU A 166 -3.16 2.99 2.04
CA LEU A 166 -4.34 2.22 2.38
C LEU A 166 -5.66 2.87 1.93
N PRO A 167 -5.87 4.20 2.01
CA PRO A 167 -7.05 4.83 1.43
C PRO A 167 -7.20 4.56 -0.07
N LEU A 168 -6.08 4.55 -0.81
CA LEU A 168 -6.06 4.28 -2.25
C LEU A 168 -6.35 2.80 -2.55
N MET A 169 -5.85 1.88 -1.72
CA MET A 169 -6.20 0.45 -1.81
C MET A 169 -7.69 0.23 -1.58
N ILE A 170 -8.26 0.84 -0.54
CA ILE A 170 -9.70 0.74 -0.24
C ILE A 170 -10.54 1.30 -1.39
N GLN A 171 -10.15 2.43 -1.96
CA GLN A 171 -10.81 2.99 -3.14
C GLN A 171 -10.76 2.02 -4.33
N SER A 172 -9.62 1.35 -4.53
CA SER A 172 -9.40 0.42 -5.65
C SER A 172 -10.09 -0.93 -5.48
N LEU A 173 -10.72 -1.20 -4.34
CA LEU A 173 -11.67 -2.33 -4.21
C LEU A 173 -12.96 -2.11 -5.01
N SER A 174 -13.24 -0.88 -5.42
CA SER A 174 -14.39 -0.51 -6.26
C SER A 174 -13.98 -0.19 -7.71
N ASP A 175 -12.84 -0.73 -8.14
CA ASP A 175 -12.34 -0.53 -9.49
C ASP A 175 -13.27 -1.12 -10.56
N SER A 176 -13.26 -0.56 -11.77
CA SER A 176 -14.06 -1.07 -12.89
C SER A 176 -13.60 -2.45 -13.36
N GLU A 177 -12.32 -2.77 -13.18
CA GLU A 177 -11.71 -4.02 -13.63
C GLU A 177 -11.54 -5.00 -12.46
N GLU A 178 -12.22 -6.14 -12.55
CA GLU A 178 -12.24 -7.17 -11.49
C GLU A 178 -10.84 -7.74 -11.17
N PHE A 179 -9.95 -7.81 -12.17
CA PHE A 179 -8.56 -8.23 -11.97
C PHE A 179 -7.74 -7.26 -11.12
N VAL A 180 -8.05 -5.96 -11.16
CA VAL A 180 -7.40 -4.98 -10.30
C VAL A 180 -7.87 -5.19 -8.86
N VAL A 181 -9.17 -5.39 -8.65
CA VAL A 181 -9.75 -5.69 -7.33
C VAL A 181 -9.15 -6.95 -6.72
N GLU A 182 -8.97 -8.01 -7.50
CA GLU A 182 -8.28 -9.23 -7.05
C GLU A 182 -6.85 -8.95 -6.59
N LYS A 183 -6.07 -8.18 -7.37
CA LYS A 183 -4.71 -7.80 -6.98
C LYS A 183 -4.67 -6.93 -5.72
N VAL A 184 -5.65 -6.04 -5.54
CA VAL A 184 -5.80 -5.26 -4.29
C VAL A 184 -6.01 -6.20 -3.10
N LEU A 185 -6.91 -7.18 -3.21
CA LEU A 185 -7.18 -8.14 -2.13
C LEU A 185 -5.96 -9.00 -1.78
N ASN A 186 -5.25 -9.48 -2.79
CA ASN A 186 -3.99 -10.21 -2.59
C ASN A 186 -2.94 -9.33 -1.91
N SER A 187 -2.78 -8.09 -2.36
CA SER A 187 -1.82 -7.16 -1.74
C SER A 187 -2.20 -6.80 -0.30
N LEU A 188 -3.48 -6.62 0.03
CA LEU A 188 -3.95 -6.44 1.40
C LEU A 188 -3.62 -7.66 2.27
N THR A 189 -3.76 -8.86 1.73
CA THR A 189 -3.44 -10.12 2.42
C THR A 189 -1.94 -10.20 2.70
N SER A 190 -1.09 -9.99 1.70
CA SER A 190 0.36 -10.02 1.87
C SER A 190 0.87 -8.94 2.81
N LEU A 191 0.35 -7.71 2.74
CA LEU A 191 0.72 -6.62 3.65
C LEU A 191 0.26 -6.90 5.09
N ALA A 192 -0.89 -7.54 5.28
CA ALA A 192 -1.35 -7.99 6.59
C ALA A 192 -0.42 -9.06 7.17
N GLU A 193 -0.05 -10.08 6.39
CA GLU A 193 0.85 -11.16 6.80
C GLU A 193 2.26 -10.67 7.13
N LEU A 194 2.72 -9.61 6.46
CA LEU A 194 3.96 -8.90 6.79
C LEU A 194 3.86 -8.06 8.08
N GLY A 195 2.69 -8.02 8.73
CA GLY A 195 2.48 -7.30 10.00
C GLY A 195 2.50 -5.78 9.85
N LEU A 196 2.26 -5.25 8.64
CA LEU A 196 2.32 -3.82 8.37
C LEU A 196 1.07 -3.07 8.83
N PHE A 197 -0.02 -3.79 9.09
CA PHE A 197 -1.27 -3.23 9.60
C PHE A 197 -1.44 -3.45 11.10
N GLN A 198 -1.98 -2.44 11.78
CA GLN A 198 -2.39 -2.55 13.18
C GLN A 198 -3.59 -3.49 13.32
N LYS A 199 -3.68 -4.21 14.44
CA LYS A 199 -4.77 -5.15 14.72
C LYS A 199 -6.17 -4.53 14.57
N MET A 200 -6.34 -3.31 15.08
CA MET A 200 -7.62 -2.59 14.93
C MET A 200 -7.95 -2.29 13.47
N LYS A 201 -6.92 -2.01 12.66
CA LYS A 201 -7.07 -1.74 11.23
C LYS A 201 -7.46 -2.99 10.44
N LEU A 202 -6.92 -4.16 10.80
CA LEU A 202 -7.34 -5.44 10.23
C LEU A 202 -8.84 -5.71 10.45
N CYS A 203 -9.36 -5.39 11.64
CA CYS A 203 -10.79 -5.51 11.93
C CYS A 203 -11.64 -4.55 11.06
N GLU A 204 -11.20 -3.30 10.89
CA GLU A 204 -11.88 -2.34 10.02
C GLU A 204 -11.88 -2.78 8.55
N LEU A 205 -10.73 -3.26 8.05
CA LEU A 205 -10.59 -3.76 6.69
C LEU A 205 -11.45 -5.00 6.45
N THR A 206 -11.59 -5.87 7.46
CA THR A 206 -12.48 -7.02 7.37
C THR A 206 -13.93 -6.59 7.12
N ALA A 207 -14.40 -5.52 7.77
CA ALA A 207 -15.73 -4.97 7.51
C ALA A 207 -15.90 -4.45 6.08
N VAL A 208 -14.85 -3.88 5.49
CA VAL A 208 -14.85 -3.39 4.10
C VAL A 208 -14.84 -4.55 3.10
N VAL A 209 -14.07 -5.61 3.38
CA VAL A 209 -13.87 -6.75 2.46
C VAL A 209 -15.00 -7.79 2.56
N SER A 210 -15.67 -7.94 3.70
CA SER A 210 -16.70 -8.96 3.92
C SER A 210 -17.81 -9.02 2.85
N PRO A 211 -18.35 -7.89 2.33
CA PRO A 211 -19.34 -7.94 1.26
C PRO A 211 -18.83 -8.58 -0.05
N LEU A 212 -17.52 -8.52 -0.32
CA LEU A 212 -16.91 -9.08 -1.53
C LEU A 212 -16.90 -10.62 -1.53
N MET A 213 -17.14 -11.28 -0.39
CA MET A 213 -17.30 -12.73 -0.31
C MET A 213 -18.46 -13.25 -1.20
N CYS A 214 -19.47 -12.41 -1.46
CA CYS A 214 -20.65 -12.72 -2.27
C CYS A 214 -20.57 -12.15 -3.70
N HIS A 215 -19.42 -11.63 -4.13
CA HIS A 215 -19.23 -11.02 -5.45
C HIS A 215 -19.43 -12.04 -6.60
N PRO A 216 -19.98 -11.67 -7.78
CA PRO A 216 -20.12 -12.60 -8.91
C PRO A 216 -18.79 -13.21 -9.39
N GLY A 217 -17.72 -12.44 -9.38
CA GLY A 217 -16.37 -12.86 -9.78
C GLY A 217 -15.72 -13.81 -8.77
N ILE A 218 -15.37 -15.02 -9.22
CA ILE A 218 -14.78 -16.08 -8.39
C ILE A 218 -13.47 -15.65 -7.73
N TRP A 219 -12.58 -15.00 -8.48
CA TRP A 219 -11.27 -14.57 -8.00
C TRP A 219 -11.36 -13.54 -6.88
N ILE A 220 -12.31 -12.60 -6.96
CA ILE A 220 -12.58 -11.62 -5.91
C ILE A 220 -13.10 -12.30 -4.64
N ARG A 221 -13.96 -13.31 -4.77
CA ARG A 221 -14.45 -14.08 -3.61
C ARG A 221 -13.30 -14.81 -2.91
N HIS A 222 -12.43 -15.48 -3.67
CA HIS A 222 -11.25 -16.15 -3.11
C HIS A 222 -10.32 -15.15 -2.44
N GLY A 223 -10.00 -14.02 -3.08
CA GLY A 223 -9.16 -12.97 -2.49
C GLY A 223 -9.77 -12.38 -1.21
N ALA A 224 -11.08 -12.17 -1.16
CA ALA A 224 -11.77 -11.65 0.02
C ALA A 224 -11.72 -12.66 1.19
N VAL A 225 -11.96 -13.93 0.90
CA VAL A 225 -11.89 -15.01 1.90
C VAL A 225 -10.46 -15.22 2.39
N ALA A 226 -9.46 -15.19 1.49
CA ALA A 226 -8.05 -15.28 1.84
C ALA A 226 -7.63 -14.16 2.81
N PHE A 227 -8.00 -12.91 2.51
CA PHE A 227 -7.74 -11.77 3.39
C PHE A 227 -8.37 -11.97 4.79
N ILE A 228 -9.64 -12.36 4.85
CA ILE A 228 -10.35 -12.57 6.12
C ILE A 228 -9.73 -13.71 6.94
N ALA A 229 -9.36 -14.81 6.28
CA ALA A 229 -8.70 -15.93 6.92
C ALA A 229 -7.31 -15.53 7.46
N SER A 230 -6.52 -14.77 6.70
CA SER A 230 -5.23 -14.25 7.17
C SER A 230 -5.39 -13.24 8.30
N ALA A 231 -6.38 -12.34 8.24
CA ALA A 231 -6.70 -11.44 9.34
C ALA A 231 -7.09 -12.20 10.62
N ALA A 232 -7.88 -13.27 10.50
CA ALA A 232 -8.25 -14.12 11.64
C ALA A 232 -7.05 -14.84 12.26
N LYS A 233 -6.06 -15.26 11.46
CA LYS A 233 -4.81 -15.86 11.95
C LYS A 233 -3.93 -14.87 12.73
N LEU A 234 -3.96 -13.60 12.36
CA LEU A 234 -3.11 -12.54 12.96
C LEU A 234 -3.71 -11.93 14.24
N LEU A 235 -5.00 -12.14 14.48
CA LEU A 235 -5.74 -11.60 15.62
C LEU A 235 -5.85 -12.63 16.76
N PRO A 236 -5.96 -12.19 18.03
CA PRO A 236 -6.24 -13.11 19.13
C PRO A 236 -7.64 -13.71 18.96
N ILE A 237 -7.82 -14.95 19.42
CA ILE A 237 -9.07 -15.70 19.23
C ILE A 237 -10.32 -14.96 19.76
N THR A 238 -10.16 -14.15 20.81
CA THR A 238 -11.24 -13.30 21.34
C THR A 238 -11.74 -12.29 20.32
N ASP A 239 -10.84 -11.64 19.61
CA ASP A 239 -11.20 -10.60 18.63
C ASP A 239 -11.78 -11.25 17.37
N VAL A 240 -11.29 -12.44 17.01
CA VAL A 240 -11.84 -13.25 15.91
C VAL A 240 -13.33 -13.54 16.15
N TRP A 241 -13.70 -14.04 17.33
CA TRP A 241 -15.10 -14.39 17.62
C TRP A 241 -15.99 -13.21 18.02
N CYS A 242 -15.44 -12.20 18.71
CA CYS A 242 -16.23 -11.06 19.18
C CYS A 242 -16.36 -9.94 18.15
N ILE A 243 -15.43 -9.83 17.20
CA ILE A 243 -15.37 -8.73 16.22
C ILE A 243 -15.53 -9.26 14.80
N ILE A 244 -14.66 -10.17 14.36
CA ILE A 244 -14.67 -10.66 12.97
C ILE A 244 -15.91 -11.49 12.68
N TYR A 245 -16.24 -12.46 13.54
CA TYR A 245 -17.36 -13.37 13.31
C TYR A 245 -18.71 -12.66 13.11
N PRO A 246 -19.13 -11.70 13.96
CA PRO A 246 -20.38 -10.96 13.76
C PRO A 246 -20.43 -10.17 12.44
N ILE A 247 -19.28 -9.73 11.92
CA ILE A 247 -19.18 -8.99 10.66
C ILE A 247 -19.36 -9.94 9.47
N ILE A 248 -18.76 -11.13 9.50
CA ILE A 248 -18.83 -12.10 8.40
C ILE A 248 -20.11 -12.94 8.42
N ARG A 249 -20.72 -13.15 9.60
CA ARG A 249 -21.89 -14.03 9.78
C ARG A 249 -23.05 -13.75 8.81
N PRO A 250 -23.41 -12.49 8.49
CA PRO A 250 -24.45 -12.18 7.52
C PRO A 250 -24.18 -12.70 6.10
N PHE A 251 -22.92 -12.98 5.76
CA PHE A 251 -22.49 -13.47 4.44
C PHE A 251 -22.30 -14.99 4.39
N LEU A 252 -22.44 -15.69 5.53
CA LEU A 252 -22.35 -17.14 5.63
C LEU A 252 -23.75 -17.78 5.60
N GLN A 253 -23.84 -18.98 5.02
CA GLN A 253 -25.04 -19.82 5.03
C GLN A 253 -25.24 -20.47 6.39
N ALA A 254 -24.18 -21.07 6.94
CA ALA A 254 -24.16 -21.75 8.22
C ALA A 254 -23.10 -21.16 9.17
N ASP A 255 -23.22 -21.50 10.46
CA ASP A 255 -22.18 -21.19 11.44
C ASP A 255 -20.94 -22.07 11.20
N VAL A 256 -19.75 -21.48 11.31
CA VAL A 256 -18.46 -22.19 11.12
C VAL A 256 -17.78 -22.44 12.46
N VAL A 257 -17.02 -23.54 12.57
CA VAL A 257 -16.27 -23.89 13.78
C VAL A 257 -14.94 -23.15 13.86
N GLU A 258 -14.27 -22.96 12.72
CA GLU A 258 -13.01 -22.22 12.62
C GLU A 258 -13.03 -21.27 11.41
N ILE A 259 -12.41 -20.11 11.56
CA ILE A 259 -12.30 -19.13 10.47
C ILE A 259 -11.07 -19.47 9.62
N THR A 260 -11.20 -20.50 8.78
CA THR A 260 -10.19 -20.93 7.81
C THR A 260 -10.67 -20.69 6.38
N GLU A 261 -9.75 -20.55 5.44
CA GLU A 261 -10.08 -20.29 4.03
C GLU A 261 -11.03 -21.35 3.45
N LEU A 262 -10.75 -22.63 3.70
CA LEU A 262 -11.56 -23.74 3.21
C LEU A 262 -12.97 -23.74 3.82
N GLN A 263 -13.08 -23.63 5.15
CA GLN A 263 -14.38 -23.62 5.82
C GLN A 263 -15.22 -22.40 5.42
N LEU A 264 -14.59 -21.25 5.22
CA LEU A 264 -15.28 -20.06 4.71
C LEU A 264 -15.78 -20.29 3.27
N LEU A 265 -14.95 -20.78 2.36
CA LEU A 265 -15.35 -21.02 0.96
C LEU A 265 -16.52 -21.99 0.84
N GLU A 266 -16.57 -23.03 1.67
CA GLU A 266 -17.67 -24.02 1.70
C GLU A 266 -18.97 -23.44 2.27
N ASN A 267 -18.89 -22.47 3.18
CA ASN A 267 -20.06 -21.95 3.92
C ASN A 267 -20.50 -20.55 3.49
N VAL A 268 -19.83 -19.89 2.56
CA VAL A 268 -20.22 -18.59 2.02
C VAL A 268 -21.51 -18.70 1.20
N LYS A 269 -22.37 -17.68 1.28
CA LYS A 269 -23.58 -17.58 0.46
C LYS A 269 -23.27 -17.66 -1.03
N GLU A 270 -24.25 -18.11 -1.80
CA GLU A 270 -24.11 -18.15 -3.26
C GLU A 270 -23.77 -16.76 -3.83
N PRO A 271 -22.93 -16.72 -4.88
CA PRO A 271 -22.55 -15.46 -5.51
C PRO A 271 -23.79 -14.74 -6.04
N VAL A 272 -23.81 -13.41 -5.88
CA VAL A 272 -24.87 -12.59 -6.47
C VAL A 272 -24.84 -12.74 -7.98
N SER A 273 -25.99 -12.96 -8.60
CA SER A 273 -26.07 -13.07 -10.07
C SER A 273 -25.53 -11.80 -10.74
N ARG A 274 -24.77 -11.97 -11.83
CA ARG A 274 -24.15 -10.87 -12.59
C ARG A 274 -25.15 -9.76 -12.96
N PRO A 275 -26.36 -10.05 -13.47
CA PRO A 275 -27.33 -9.00 -13.82
C PRO A 275 -27.77 -8.16 -12.62
N VAL A 276 -27.94 -8.77 -11.45
CA VAL A 276 -28.32 -8.06 -10.22
C VAL A 276 -27.17 -7.18 -9.73
N PHE A 277 -25.94 -7.68 -9.81
CA PHE A 277 -24.74 -6.91 -9.46
C PHE A 277 -24.58 -5.69 -10.37
N ASP A 278 -24.63 -5.87 -11.69
CA ASP A 278 -24.48 -4.78 -12.66
C ASP A 278 -25.59 -3.73 -12.49
N ALA A 279 -26.83 -4.17 -12.25
CA ALA A 279 -27.95 -3.27 -11.96
C ALA A 279 -27.74 -2.48 -10.65
N ALA A 280 -27.22 -3.12 -9.61
CA ALA A 280 -26.90 -2.47 -8.34
C ALA A 280 -25.78 -1.43 -8.50
N VAL A 281 -24.74 -1.73 -9.28
CA VAL A 281 -23.65 -0.79 -9.59
C VAL A 281 -24.18 0.43 -10.35
N ILE A 282 -25.01 0.22 -11.38
CA ILE A 282 -25.65 1.30 -12.14
C ILE A 282 -26.53 2.16 -11.22
N TRP A 283 -27.28 1.53 -10.31
CA TRP A 283 -28.14 2.24 -9.37
C TRP A 283 -27.34 3.05 -8.34
N ALA A 284 -26.25 2.50 -7.83
CA ALA A 284 -25.33 3.19 -6.94
C ALA A 284 -24.70 4.42 -7.62
N GLY A 285 -24.26 4.28 -8.88
CA GLY A 285 -23.69 5.38 -9.67
C GLY A 285 -24.69 6.51 -9.99
N LYS A 286 -26.00 6.20 -10.05
CA LYS A 286 -27.07 7.19 -10.27
C LYS A 286 -27.50 7.93 -9.00
N THR A 287 -27.18 7.38 -7.83
CA THR A 287 -27.71 7.91 -6.56
C THR A 287 -26.89 9.14 -6.12
N THR A 288 -27.25 10.31 -6.64
CA THR A 288 -26.91 11.57 -5.98
C THR A 288 -27.74 11.71 -4.71
N LYS A 289 -27.11 11.42 -3.56
CA LYS A 289 -27.56 11.83 -2.21
C LYS A 289 -29.07 11.69 -1.97
N SER A 290 -29.62 10.47 -2.04
CA SER A 290 -30.98 10.29 -1.51
C SER A 290 -30.97 10.62 -0.01
N LEU A 291 -31.91 11.44 0.46
CA LEU A 291 -32.09 11.81 1.87
C LEU A 291 -32.21 10.59 2.80
N PHE A 292 -32.54 9.43 2.23
CA PHE A 292 -32.68 8.15 2.91
C PHE A 292 -31.34 7.60 3.43
N TRP A 293 -30.24 7.81 2.70
CA TRP A 293 -28.91 7.27 3.03
C TRP A 293 -27.99 8.23 3.79
N LYS A 294 -28.50 9.36 4.31
CA LYS A 294 -27.70 10.17 5.23
C LYS A 294 -27.43 9.35 6.50
N PRO A 295 -26.17 9.16 6.93
CA PRO A 295 -25.93 8.67 8.28
C PRO A 295 -26.64 9.62 9.24
N ALA A 296 -27.33 9.08 10.24
CA ALA A 296 -28.18 9.81 11.19
C ALA A 296 -27.47 10.88 12.06
N LYS A 297 -26.24 11.30 11.69
CA LYS A 297 -25.49 12.40 12.29
C LYS A 297 -26.06 13.79 11.98
N GLU A 298 -26.74 13.99 10.84
CA GLU A 298 -27.22 15.34 10.48
C GLU A 298 -28.49 15.80 11.20
N LYS A 299 -29.24 14.91 11.87
CA LYS A 299 -30.45 15.32 12.63
C LYS A 299 -30.13 16.10 13.92
N LYS A 300 -28.88 16.17 14.37
CA LYS A 300 -28.48 16.99 15.54
C LYS A 300 -28.00 18.39 15.20
N ALA A 301 -27.71 18.71 13.93
CA ALA A 301 -27.18 20.02 13.54
C ALA A 301 -28.28 21.10 13.33
N ASN A 302 -29.54 20.72 13.11
CA ASN A 302 -30.63 21.68 12.82
C ASN A 302 -31.49 22.07 14.02
N LYS A 303 -31.01 21.88 15.26
CA LYS A 303 -31.69 22.40 16.48
C LYS A 303 -30.96 23.55 17.18
N THR A 304 -29.84 24.01 16.66
CA THR A 304 -29.08 25.13 17.24
C THR A 304 -28.60 26.05 16.12
N ALA A 305 -29.54 26.75 15.49
CA ALA A 305 -29.25 27.90 14.65
C ALA A 305 -30.16 29.07 15.08
N THR A 306 -30.05 29.44 16.35
CA THR A 306 -30.35 30.79 16.83
C THR A 306 -29.32 31.11 17.91
N THR A 307 -28.71 32.30 17.82
CA THR A 307 -27.82 32.97 18.81
C THR A 307 -26.30 32.82 18.62
N THR A 308 -25.77 33.66 17.73
CA THR A 308 -24.64 34.62 17.91
C THR A 308 -23.54 34.42 18.97
N LEU A 309 -22.30 34.70 18.49
CA LEU A 309 -21.12 35.37 19.11
C LEU A 309 -19.94 34.53 19.65
N THR A 310 -18.78 34.81 19.03
CA THR A 310 -17.40 34.95 19.54
C THR A 310 -16.71 33.82 20.32
N GLY A 311 -15.47 33.51 19.92
CA GLY A 311 -14.44 33.01 20.84
C GLY A 311 -13.54 31.90 20.28
N SER A 312 -12.25 32.21 20.17
CA SER A 312 -11.13 31.30 19.90
C SER A 312 -11.06 30.13 20.90
N SER A 313 -10.66 28.93 20.43
CA SER A 313 -9.60 28.06 21.01
C SER A 313 -9.72 26.58 20.59
N THR A 314 -8.59 26.07 20.12
CA THR A 314 -7.97 24.74 20.09
C THR A 314 -8.57 23.53 20.86
N VAL A 315 -8.33 22.33 20.26
CA VAL A 315 -7.97 21.01 20.86
C VAL A 315 -9.08 19.95 21.13
N ILE A 316 -8.97 18.85 20.35
CA ILE A 316 -9.01 17.41 20.69
C ILE A 316 -10.01 16.92 21.76
N ASN A 317 -11.00 16.14 21.34
CA ASN A 317 -11.29 14.75 21.78
C ASN A 317 -12.72 14.35 21.39
N ILE A 318 -12.93 13.07 21.07
CA ILE A 318 -14.01 12.17 21.57
C ILE A 318 -13.93 10.86 20.76
N LEU A 319 -12.94 10.04 21.12
CA LEU A 319 -13.08 8.58 21.14
C LEU A 319 -13.47 8.21 22.57
N SER A 320 -14.77 8.29 22.86
CA SER A 320 -15.38 7.77 24.08
C SER A 320 -16.87 7.67 23.84
N ARG A 321 -17.34 6.45 23.55
CA ARG A 321 -18.72 5.96 23.77
C ARG A 321 -18.90 4.60 23.10
N ARG A 322 -18.19 3.58 23.57
CA ARG A 322 -18.64 2.18 23.52
C ARG A 322 -18.09 1.42 24.72
N THR A 323 -18.59 1.76 25.90
CA THR A 323 -18.61 0.85 27.04
C THR A 323 -19.97 0.96 27.72
N SER A 324 -20.49 -0.21 28.11
CA SER A 324 -21.57 -0.45 29.08
C SER A 324 -22.99 0.03 28.74
N THR A 325 -23.70 -0.79 27.97
CA THR A 325 -25.09 -1.15 28.30
C THR A 325 -25.04 -2.36 29.23
N LEU A 326 -25.43 -2.19 30.50
CA LEU A 326 -25.94 -3.25 31.39
C LEU A 326 -26.29 -2.61 32.75
N SER A 327 -27.55 -2.22 32.92
CA SER A 327 -28.17 -2.02 34.22
C SER A 327 -29.68 -2.24 34.12
N ILE A 328 -30.04 -3.50 34.35
CA ILE A 328 -31.23 -4.07 34.99
C ILE A 328 -32.36 -3.08 35.32
N ASN A 329 -33.51 -3.28 34.68
CA ASN A 329 -34.81 -2.76 35.12
C ASN A 329 -35.21 -3.41 36.45
N VAL A 330 -35.45 -2.60 37.48
CA VAL A 330 -36.28 -2.98 38.64
C VAL A 330 -37.46 -2.03 38.67
N GLU A 331 -38.66 -2.60 38.59
CA GLU A 331 -39.93 -1.89 38.61
C GLU A 331 -40.23 -1.23 39.96
N LYS A 332 -40.83 -0.04 39.87
CA LYS A 332 -41.83 0.59 40.74
C LYS A 332 -42.19 -0.13 42.06
N VAL A 333 -41.95 0.55 43.17
CA VAL A 333 -42.97 0.77 44.21
C VAL A 333 -42.90 2.23 44.67
N SER A 334 -43.96 2.98 44.39
CA SER A 334 -44.26 4.31 44.90
C SER A 334 -45.18 4.22 46.12
N LYS A 335 -45.11 5.23 47.00
CA LYS A 335 -46.03 5.65 48.10
C LYS A 335 -45.44 5.40 49.49
N SER A 336 -45.61 6.25 50.50
CA SER A 336 -46.08 7.63 50.68
C SER A 336 -46.02 7.87 52.20
N GLU A 337 -45.69 9.09 52.62
CA GLU A 337 -46.11 9.79 53.85
C GLU A 337 -46.00 9.11 55.24
N GLU A 338 -45.49 9.93 56.17
CA GLU A 338 -45.34 9.79 57.63
C GLU A 338 -44.19 8.92 58.18
#